data_AF-A0A961QSI4-F1
#
_entry.id   AF-A0A961QSI4-F1
#
_cell.length_a   1.000
_cell.length_b   1.000
_cell.length_c   1.000
_cell.angle_alpha   90.00
_cell.angle_beta   90.00
_cell.angle_gamma   90.00
#
_symmetry.space_group_name_H-M   'P 1'
#
loop_
_entity.id
_entity.type
_entity.pdbx_description
1 polymer ?
#
loop_
_entity_poly.entity_id
_entity_poly.type
_entity_poly.pdbx_seq_one_letter_code
_entity_poly.pdbx_strand_id
1 'polypeptide(L)'
;MMRHVAANALTFLILGLVVLFGIVTWAQSQYRARGPLQVPLQFEVARGATLTDVTRELEAKGAISDPRIFRIAARYTDMDAGLRFGEYDIPAGASMQEILELLNAGA
;
A
#
# COMPACT_ATOMS: atom_id res chain seq x y z
N MET A 1 38.62 -9.80 -23.32
CA MET A 1 37.29 -10.43 -23.07
C MET A 1 36.59 -9.90 -21.82
N MET A 2 37.18 -9.96 -20.62
CA MET A 2 36.50 -9.57 -19.36
C MET A 2 36.02 -8.12 -19.26
N ARG A 3 36.70 -7.17 -19.91
CA ARG A 3 36.30 -5.74 -19.90
C ARG A 3 34.92 -5.50 -20.53
N HIS A 4 34.56 -6.26 -21.57
CA HIS A 4 33.25 -6.15 -22.22
C HIS A 4 32.14 -6.80 -21.39
N VAL A 5 32.44 -7.90 -20.69
CA VAL A 5 31.50 -8.54 -19.76
C VAL A 5 31.18 -7.61 -18.60
N ALA A 6 32.20 -6.98 -18.00
CA ALA A 6 32.01 -6.00 -16.93
C ALA A 6 31.21 -4.76 -17.39
N ALA A 7 31.49 -4.23 -18.58
CA ALA A 7 30.76 -3.09 -19.13
C ALA A 7 29.28 -3.42 -19.41
N ASN A 8 29.00 -4.59 -19.98
CA ASN A 8 27.63 -5.05 -20.21
C ASN A 8 26.90 -5.31 -18.88
N ALA A 9 27.56 -5.94 -17.90
CA ALA A 9 26.99 -6.16 -16.58
C ALA A 9 26.63 -4.84 -15.88
N LEU A 10 27.51 -3.84 -15.94
CA LEU A 10 27.23 -2.50 -15.41
C LEU A 10 26.05 -1.85 -16.12
N THR A 11 25.97 -2.00 -17.45
CA THR A 11 24.84 -1.47 -18.24
C THR A 11 23.51 -2.12 -17.82
N PHE A 12 23.48 -3.44 -17.68
CA PHE A 12 22.29 -4.15 -17.19
C PHE A 12 21.93 -3.80 -15.75
N LEU A 13 22.92 -3.60 -14.88
CA LEU A 13 22.70 -3.14 -13.51
C LEU A 13 22.03 -1.76 -13.49
N ILE A 14 22.57 -0.81 -14.26
CA ILE A 14 21.99 0.54 -14.36
C ILE A 14 20.56 0.46 -14.89
N LEU A 15 20.32 -0.32 -15.96
CA LEU A 15 18.99 -0.52 -16.51
C LEU A 15 18.03 -1.10 -15.44
N GLY A 16 18.49 -2.10 -14.69
CA GLY A 16 17.72 -2.70 -13.59
C GLY A 16 17.37 -1.69 -12.49
N LEU A 17 18.31 -0.82 -12.11
CA LEU A 17 18.07 0.24 -11.12
C LEU A 17 17.05 1.28 -11.63
N VAL A 18 17.10 1.65 -12.91
CA VAL A 18 16.13 2.57 -13.52
C VAL A 18 14.72 1.96 -13.52
N VAL A 19 14.59 0.69 -13.88
CA VAL A 19 13.30 -0.04 -13.82
C VAL A 19 12.79 -0.10 -12.38
N LEU A 20 13.66 -0.44 -11.42
CA LEU A 20 13.29 -0.48 -10.01
C LEU A 20 12.80 0.88 -9.50
N PHE A 21 13.50 1.97 -9.85
CA PHE A 21 13.08 3.33 -9.52
C PHE A 21 11.70 3.66 -10.10
N GLY A 22 11.43 3.28 -11.35
CA GLY A 22 10.12 3.44 -11.97
C GLY A 22 9.01 2.69 -11.22
N ILE A 23 9.27 1.45 -10.80
CA ILE A 23 8.31 0.64 -10.04
C ILE A 23 8.00 1.29 -8.68
N VAL A 24 9.04 1.74 -7.95
CA VAL A 24 8.88 2.36 -6.63
C VAL A 24 8.08 3.65 -6.72
N THR A 25 8.42 4.53 -7.67
CA THR A 25 7.72 5.81 -7.86
C THR A 25 6.27 5.61 -8.29
N TRP A 26 5.98 4.64 -9.16
CA TRP A 26 4.62 4.25 -9.51
C TRP A 26 3.84 3.73 -8.30
N ALA A 27 4.41 2.82 -7.51
CA ALA A 27 3.75 2.28 -6.31
C ALA A 27 3.45 3.37 -5.28
N GLN A 28 4.38 4.31 -5.06
CA GLN A 28 4.15 5.47 -4.20
C GLN A 28 3.02 6.36 -4.73
N SER A 29 2.97 6.58 -6.05
CA SER A 29 1.88 7.33 -6.68
C SER A 29 0.53 6.64 -6.48
N GLN A 30 0.44 5.32 -6.63
CA GLN A 30 -0.80 4.56 -6.39
C GLN A 30 -1.23 4.61 -4.92
N TYR A 31 -0.29 4.53 -3.98
CA TYR A 31 -0.57 4.59 -2.55
C TYR A 31 -1.20 5.92 -2.10
N ARG A 32 -0.78 7.02 -2.72
CA ARG A 32 -1.25 8.38 -2.42
C ARG A 32 -2.36 8.87 -3.34
N ALA A 33 -2.65 8.14 -4.41
CA ALA A 33 -3.71 8.50 -5.34
C ALA A 33 -5.07 8.43 -4.64
N ARG A 34 -6.01 9.21 -5.17
CA ARG A 34 -7.42 9.16 -4.76
C ARG A 34 -7.94 7.73 -4.86
N GLY A 35 -8.56 7.24 -3.80
CA GLY A 35 -9.06 5.86 -3.74
C GLY A 35 -10.28 5.61 -4.62
N PRO A 36 -10.60 4.32 -4.89
CA PRO A 36 -11.70 3.91 -5.76
C PRO A 36 -13.09 4.09 -5.14
N LEU A 37 -13.17 4.32 -3.83
CA LEU A 37 -14.42 4.39 -3.10
C LEU A 37 -15.24 5.64 -3.52
N GLN A 38 -16.45 5.43 -4.05
CA GLN A 38 -17.28 6.53 -4.57
C GLN A 38 -18.18 7.19 -3.53
N VAL A 39 -18.53 6.46 -2.46
CA VAL A 39 -19.40 6.91 -1.37
C VAL A 39 -18.77 6.54 -0.03
N PRO A 40 -19.02 7.29 1.06
CA PRO A 40 -18.48 6.93 2.37
C PRO A 40 -18.87 5.50 2.78
N LEU A 41 -17.95 4.81 3.45
CA LEU A 41 -18.12 3.43 3.89
C LEU A 41 -17.90 3.34 5.40
N GLN A 42 -18.90 2.81 6.11
CA GLN A 42 -18.70 2.32 7.48
C GLN A 42 -17.96 0.99 7.45
N PHE A 43 -16.79 0.98 8.06
CA PHE A 43 -15.88 -0.15 8.09
C PHE A 43 -15.58 -0.55 9.53
N GLU A 44 -15.77 -1.81 9.86
CA GLU A 44 -15.50 -2.34 11.20
C GLU A 44 -14.21 -3.18 11.18
N VAL A 45 -13.27 -2.87 12.07
CA VAL A 45 -12.11 -3.71 12.35
C VAL A 45 -12.44 -4.61 13.53
N ALA A 46 -12.62 -5.90 13.26
CA ALA A 46 -12.87 -6.89 14.31
C ALA A 46 -11.70 -6.98 15.30
N ARG A 47 -12.01 -7.28 16.57
CA ARG A 47 -10.97 -7.53 17.60
C ARG A 47 -10.07 -8.70 17.18
N GLY A 48 -8.77 -8.46 17.21
CA GLY A 48 -7.77 -9.46 16.84
C GLY A 48 -7.65 -9.72 15.34
N ALA A 49 -8.32 -8.92 14.49
CA ALA A 49 -8.15 -9.01 13.05
C ALA A 49 -6.69 -8.74 12.66
N THR A 50 -6.15 -9.54 11.75
CA THR A 50 -4.81 -9.30 11.22
C THR A 50 -4.87 -8.25 10.12
N LEU A 51 -3.73 -7.61 9.82
CA LEU A 51 -3.60 -6.74 8.64
C LEU A 51 -4.07 -7.44 7.35
N THR A 52 -3.85 -8.74 7.23
CA THR A 52 -4.27 -9.51 6.05
C THR A 52 -5.80 -9.58 5.94
N ASP A 53 -6.49 -9.78 7.06
CA ASP A 53 -7.96 -9.85 7.11
C ASP A 53 -8.57 -8.49 6.74
N VAL A 54 -8.09 -7.43 7.41
CA VAL A 54 -8.53 -6.05 7.17
C VAL A 54 -8.30 -5.64 5.71
N THR A 55 -7.11 -5.92 5.16
CA THR A 55 -6.81 -5.58 3.76
C THR A 55 -7.74 -6.30 2.79
N ARG A 56 -8.02 -7.58 3.02
CA ARG A 56 -8.90 -8.38 2.15
C ARG A 56 -10.32 -7.84 2.17
N GLU A 57 -10.80 -7.43 3.35
CA GLU A 57 -12.14 -6.86 3.48
C GLU A 57 -12.25 -5.48 2.83
N LEU A 58 -11.24 -4.62 3.02
CA LEU A 58 -11.16 -3.31 2.34
C LEU A 58 -11.16 -3.45 0.82
N GLU A 59 -10.42 -4.42 0.28
CA GLU A 59 -10.40 -4.72 -1.16
C GLU A 59 -11.77 -5.20 -1.63
N ALA A 60 -12.38 -6.15 -0.92
CA ALA A 60 -13.70 -6.70 -1.25
C ALA A 60 -14.80 -5.62 -1.24
N LYS A 61 -14.68 -4.62 -0.36
CA LYS A 61 -15.59 -3.47 -0.29
C LYS A 61 -15.22 -2.33 -1.24
N GLY A 62 -14.15 -2.47 -2.02
CA GLY A 62 -13.70 -1.46 -2.97
C GLY A 62 -13.16 -0.18 -2.32
N ALA A 63 -12.67 -0.27 -1.07
CA ALA A 63 -12.05 0.86 -0.38
C ALA A 63 -10.60 1.08 -0.82
N ILE A 64 -9.90 0.02 -1.22
CA ILE A 64 -8.51 0.08 -1.69
C ILE A 64 -8.38 -0.53 -3.10
N SER A 65 -7.39 -0.06 -3.87
CA SER A 65 -7.16 -0.51 -5.24
C SER A 65 -6.20 -1.70 -5.35
N ASP A 66 -5.21 -1.79 -4.47
CA ASP A 66 -4.23 -2.88 -4.48
C ASP A 66 -3.88 -3.32 -3.04
N PRO A 67 -4.23 -4.57 -2.64
CA PRO A 67 -3.98 -5.08 -1.30
C PRO A 67 -2.49 -5.30 -1.01
N ARG A 68 -1.66 -5.50 -2.03
CA ARG A 68 -0.22 -5.73 -1.87
C ARG A 68 0.47 -4.42 -1.54
N ILE A 69 0.14 -3.34 -2.26
CA ILE A 69 0.66 -2.00 -1.98
C ILE A 69 0.28 -1.58 -0.57
N PHE A 70 -0.99 -1.74 -0.18
CA PHE A 70 -1.47 -1.40 1.16
C PHE A 70 -0.67 -2.12 2.27
N ARG A 71 -0.48 -3.44 2.16
CA ARG A 71 0.28 -4.20 3.15
C ARG A 71 1.78 -3.89 3.17
N ILE A 72 2.38 -3.64 2.01
CA ILE A 72 3.79 -3.25 1.93
C ILE A 72 3.98 -1.89 2.60
N ALA A 73 3.10 -0.94 2.33
CA ALA A 73 3.13 0.36 2.96
C ALA A 73 2.96 0.25 4.47
N ALA A 74 1.98 -0.51 4.95
CA ALA A 74 1.76 -0.73 6.38
C ALA A 74 3.00 -1.29 7.11
N ARG A 75 3.69 -2.25 6.50
CA ARG A 75 4.96 -2.76 7.06
C ARG A 75 6.09 -1.74 6.98
N TYR A 76 6.17 -0.97 5.91
CA TYR A 76 7.21 0.04 5.73
C TYR A 76 7.06 1.22 6.70
N THR A 77 5.84 1.52 7.12
CA THR A 77 5.52 2.58 8.08
C THR A 77 5.35 2.07 9.51
N ASP A 78 5.69 0.81 9.79
CA ASP A 78 5.51 0.15 11.10
C ASP A 78 4.05 0.22 11.65
N MET A 79 3.08 0.31 10.74
CA MET A 79 1.65 0.40 11.02
C MET A 79 0.91 -0.95 10.89
N ASP A 80 1.63 -2.02 10.57
CA ASP A 80 1.08 -3.35 10.35
C ASP A 80 0.57 -4.02 11.63
N ALA A 81 1.19 -3.71 12.78
CA ALA A 81 0.75 -4.18 14.10
C ALA A 81 -0.14 -3.19 14.87
N GLY A 82 -0.28 -1.95 14.38
CA GLY A 82 -0.97 -0.85 15.08
C GLY A 82 -2.44 -0.67 14.71
N LEU A 83 -3.05 -1.59 13.96
CA LEU A 83 -4.47 -1.52 13.61
C LEU A 83 -5.33 -1.64 14.87
N ARG A 84 -6.13 -0.62 15.14
CA ARG A 84 -7.03 -0.61 16.30
C ARG A 84 -8.39 -1.17 15.90
N PHE A 85 -8.96 -2.00 16.76
CA PHE A 85 -10.33 -2.48 16.58
C PHE A 85 -11.33 -1.33 16.78
N GLY A 86 -12.45 -1.36 16.07
CA GLY A 86 -13.46 -0.31 16.14
C GLY A 86 -14.20 -0.11 14.83
N GLU A 87 -15.14 0.83 14.84
CA GLU A 87 -15.87 1.29 13.65
C GLU A 87 -15.21 2.57 13.12
N TYR A 88 -15.06 2.64 11.80
CA TYR A 88 -14.42 3.74 11.10
C TYR A 88 -15.29 4.20 9.94
N ASP A 89 -15.43 5.52 9.80
CA ASP A 89 -16.04 6.13 8.63
C ASP A 89 -14.96 6.44 7.61
N ILE A 90 -14.84 5.60 6.57
CA ILE A 90 -13.91 5.82 5.47
C ILE A 90 -14.55 6.80 4.47
N PRO A 91 -13.96 7.99 4.24
CA PRO A 91 -14.54 8.96 3.34
C PRO A 91 -14.40 8.53 1.88
N ALA A 92 -15.33 9.00 1.03
CA ALA A 92 -15.27 8.76 -0.41
C ALA A 92 -13.97 9.32 -1.00
N GLY A 93 -13.29 8.51 -1.81
CA GLY A 93 -12.03 8.85 -2.45
C GLY A 93 -10.81 8.84 -1.52
N ALA A 94 -10.94 8.38 -0.27
CA ALA A 94 -9.80 8.22 0.63
C ALA A 94 -8.71 7.36 -0.03
N SER A 95 -7.49 7.88 -0.06
CA SER A 95 -6.32 7.15 -0.51
C SER A 95 -5.99 5.98 0.41
N MET A 96 -5.22 5.02 -0.09
CA MET A 96 -4.71 3.92 0.74
C MET A 96 -3.90 4.43 1.93
N GLN A 97 -3.18 5.54 1.77
CA GLN A 97 -2.48 6.21 2.85
C GLN A 97 -3.43 6.71 3.94
N GLU A 98 -4.45 7.48 3.58
CA GLU A 98 -5.41 8.04 4.53
C GLU A 98 -6.18 6.94 5.27
N ILE A 99 -6.55 5.87 4.57
CA ILE A 99 -7.21 4.71 5.19
C ILE A 99 -6.29 4.06 6.22
N LEU A 100 -5.02 3.80 5.88
CA LEU A 100 -4.10 3.17 6.81
C LEU A 100 -3.86 4.05 8.06
N GLU A 101 -3.66 5.35 7.86
CA GLU A 101 -3.49 6.32 8.94
C GLU A 101 -4.72 6.37 9.86
N LEU A 102 -5.93 6.37 9.28
CA LEU A 102 -7.19 6.33 10.02
C LEU A 102 -7.29 5.08 10.91
N LEU A 103 -7.00 3.90 10.36
CA LEU A 103 -7.10 2.63 11.08
C LEU A 103 -6.03 2.47 12.18
N ASN A 104 -4.90 3.18 12.07
CA ASN A 104 -3.82 3.14 13.05
C ASN A 104 -3.97 4.19 14.15
N ALA A 105 -4.49 5.38 13.81
CA ALA A 105 -4.80 6.43 14.76
C ALA A 105 -5.83 5.97 15.82
N GLY A 106 -6.79 5.15 15.40
CA GLY A 106 -7.93 4.75 16.21
C GLY A 106 -9.14 5.64 15.99
N ALA A 107 -10.32 5.09 16.30
CA ALA A 107 -11.59 5.81 16.29
C ALA A 107 -11.61 6.93 17.34
#